data_AF-A0A559ME70-F1
#
_entry.id   AF-A0A559ME70-F1
#
_cell.length_a   1.000
_cell.length_b   1.000
_cell.length_c   1.000
_cell.angle_alpha   90.00
_cell.angle_beta   90.00
_cell.angle_gamma   90.00
#
_symmetry.space_group_name_H-M   'P 1'
#
loop_
_entity.id
_entity.type
_entity.pdbx_description
1 polymer ?
#
loop_
_entity_poly.entity_id
_entity_poly.type
_entity_poly.pdbx_seq_one_letter_code
_entity_poly.pdbx_strand_id
1 'polypeptide(L)'
;MPSAPDTEPMSTKGMQLCNPQVNKILSNTLYLTLNAPKVDDYHRGLFLTYAPLVGPSEPTTSGTLFHATYINSSWALEKRSVKDVSTSSSLVLLYRVATIDLEHDFNKINHILEQVPVGKEKREKALGKKTQGNPKLGGYDCVIWTGDALRALSNEGMIDLGGKDADAVMAEARALAGPKDAKTMVGKDFGGLTVIE
;
A
#
# COMPACT_ATOMS: atom_id res chain seq x y z
N MET A 1 59.46 18.26 21.12
CA MET A 1 58.33 18.65 20.26
C MET A 1 57.37 17.48 20.19
N PRO A 2 56.15 17.57 20.74
CA PRO A 2 55.14 16.53 20.61
C PRO A 2 54.24 16.81 19.39
N SER A 3 54.00 15.76 18.60
CA SER A 3 53.14 15.76 17.42
C SER A 3 51.68 16.01 17.78
N ALA A 4 50.99 16.82 16.97
CA ALA A 4 49.55 17.05 17.07
C ALA A 4 48.77 15.77 16.72
N PRO A 5 47.60 15.50 17.34
CA PRO A 5 46.74 14.40 16.94
C PRO A 5 45.98 14.75 15.66
N ASP A 6 46.06 13.85 14.68
CA ASP A 6 45.26 13.88 13.47
C ASP A 6 43.78 13.85 13.83
N THR A 7 43.05 14.89 13.44
CA THR A 7 41.60 14.95 13.61
C THR A 7 40.99 14.29 12.38
N GLU A 8 40.58 13.03 12.49
CA GLU A 8 39.77 12.40 11.45
C GLU A 8 38.47 13.20 11.26
N PRO A 9 38.04 13.49 10.02
CA PRO A 9 36.78 14.15 9.79
C PRO A 9 35.65 13.22 10.20
N MET A 10 34.89 13.60 11.24
CA MET A 10 33.63 12.95 11.59
C MET A 10 32.78 12.86 10.33
N SER A 11 32.56 11.63 9.88
CA SER A 11 31.62 11.30 8.82
C SER A 11 30.25 11.87 9.19
N THR A 12 29.86 12.95 8.52
CA THR A 12 28.48 13.44 8.51
C THR A 12 27.65 12.39 7.80
N LYS A 13 27.22 11.35 8.54
CA LYS A 13 26.06 10.56 8.17
C LYS A 13 24.95 11.58 7.93
N GLY A 14 24.59 11.76 6.66
CA GLY A 14 23.59 12.71 6.23
C GLY A 14 22.37 12.57 7.13
N MET A 15 21.91 13.69 7.69
CA MET A 15 20.59 13.77 8.29
C MET A 15 19.61 13.25 7.25
N GLN A 16 19.14 12.03 7.46
CA GLN A 16 18.08 11.43 6.66
C GLN A 16 16.86 12.32 6.91
N LEU A 17 16.60 13.23 5.97
CA LEU A 17 15.43 14.11 5.97
C LEU A 17 14.21 13.19 6.11
N CYS A 18 13.64 13.12 7.31
CA CYS A 18 12.38 12.43 7.53
C CYS A 18 11.36 13.08 6.61
N ASN A 19 10.86 12.31 5.65
CA ASN A 19 9.86 12.81 4.71
C ASN A 19 8.65 13.32 5.52
N PRO A 20 8.30 14.61 5.45
CA PRO A 20 7.24 15.20 6.28
C PRO A 20 5.86 14.57 6.03
N GLN A 21 5.68 13.89 4.90
CA GLN A 21 4.45 13.16 4.58
C GLN A 21 4.19 12.01 5.55
N VAL A 22 5.24 11.43 6.16
CA VAL A 22 5.13 10.34 7.13
C VAL A 22 4.31 10.75 8.35
N ASN A 23 4.36 12.03 8.74
CA ASN A 23 3.59 12.55 9.88
C ASN A 23 2.08 12.61 9.63
N LYS A 24 1.63 12.43 8.39
CA LYS A 24 0.21 12.36 8.01
C LYS A 24 -0.35 10.94 8.08
N ILE A 25 0.49 9.94 8.37
CA ILE A 25 0.04 8.56 8.49
C ILE A 25 -0.65 8.41 9.85
N LEU A 26 -1.95 8.13 9.78
CA LEU A 26 -2.82 7.98 10.93
C LEU A 26 -2.86 6.53 11.37
N SER A 27 -3.08 6.34 12.67
CA SER A 27 -3.38 5.04 13.26
C SER A 27 -4.73 4.52 12.83
N ASN A 28 -4.89 3.19 12.94
CA ASN A 28 -6.15 2.51 12.68
C ASN A 28 -6.77 2.90 11.33
N THR A 29 -5.96 3.07 10.30
CA THR A 29 -6.39 3.64 9.03
C THR A 29 -6.06 2.69 7.91
N LEU A 30 -7.06 2.45 7.06
CA LEU A 30 -6.92 1.71 5.82
C LEU A 30 -6.48 2.65 4.71
N TYR A 31 -5.35 2.34 4.12
CA TYR A 31 -4.78 3.04 2.98
C TYR A 31 -4.78 2.15 1.74
N LEU A 32 -5.10 2.74 0.59
CA LEU A 32 -4.77 2.20 -0.71
C LEU A 32 -3.32 2.57 -1.04
N THR A 33 -2.49 1.57 -1.29
CA THR A 33 -1.07 1.78 -1.65
C THR A 33 -0.89 1.81 -3.15
N LEU A 34 -0.09 2.72 -3.68
CA LEU A 34 0.46 2.61 -5.04
C LEU A 34 1.98 2.48 -4.96
N ASN A 35 2.47 1.33 -5.43
CA ASN A 35 3.89 1.01 -5.46
C ASN A 35 4.38 1.00 -6.90
N ALA A 36 5.44 1.73 -7.22
CA ALA A 36 6.10 1.68 -8.52
C ALA A 36 7.18 0.58 -8.49
N PRO A 37 6.95 -0.60 -9.09
CA PRO A 37 7.98 -1.62 -9.18
C PRO A 37 9.09 -1.17 -10.14
N LYS A 38 10.27 -1.78 -10.00
CA LYS A 38 11.40 -1.54 -10.90
C LYS A 38 11.18 -2.02 -12.35
N VAL A 39 10.05 -2.65 -12.70
CA VAL A 39 9.91 -3.35 -13.99
C VAL A 39 8.52 -3.29 -14.66
N ASP A 40 7.45 -2.88 -13.96
CA ASP A 40 6.07 -2.93 -14.47
C ASP A 40 5.23 -1.70 -14.08
N ASP A 41 3.93 -1.71 -14.36
CA ASP A 41 2.96 -0.70 -13.91
C ASP A 41 2.77 -0.71 -12.37
N TYR A 42 2.09 0.30 -11.82
CA TYR A 42 1.91 0.44 -10.38
C TYR A 42 1.20 -0.77 -9.76
N HIS A 43 1.85 -1.41 -8.79
CA HIS A 43 1.22 -2.39 -7.93
C HIS A 43 0.31 -1.69 -6.92
N ARG A 44 -0.80 -2.34 -6.59
CA ARG A 44 -1.80 -1.84 -5.65
C ARG A 44 -2.11 -2.87 -4.59
N GLY A 45 -2.38 -2.39 -3.39
CA GLY A 45 -2.69 -3.20 -2.23
C GLY A 45 -3.34 -2.35 -1.16
N LEU A 46 -3.70 -2.99 -0.06
CA LEU A 46 -4.32 -2.33 1.09
C LEU A 46 -3.36 -2.39 2.27
N PHE A 47 -3.09 -1.25 2.89
CA PHE A 47 -2.24 -1.13 4.06
C PHE A 47 -3.06 -0.65 5.24
N LEU A 48 -3.12 -1.47 6.29
CA LEU A 48 -3.86 -1.17 7.50
C LEU A 48 -2.86 -0.85 8.62
N THR A 49 -2.84 0.40 9.07
CA THR A 49 -1.97 0.84 10.15
C THR A 49 -2.51 0.37 11.50
N TYR A 50 -1.64 -0.09 12.40
CA TYR A 50 -2.04 -0.47 13.76
C TYR A 50 -2.09 0.74 14.68
N ALA A 51 -2.91 0.69 15.73
CA ALA A 51 -2.73 1.56 16.88
C ALA A 51 -1.31 1.34 17.46
N PRO A 52 -0.52 2.40 17.71
CA PRO A 52 0.74 2.27 18.43
C PRO A 52 0.48 1.62 19.79
N LEU A 53 1.26 0.58 20.10
CA LEU A 53 1.25 -0.08 21.42
C LEU A 53 1.59 0.88 22.58
N VAL A 54 2.08 2.08 22.27
CA VAL A 54 2.63 3.06 23.23
C VAL A 54 1.76 4.31 23.37
N GLY A 55 0.56 4.33 22.81
CA GLY A 55 -0.44 5.39 23.03
C GLY A 55 -0.75 6.26 21.80
N PRO A 56 -1.91 6.95 21.80
CA PRO A 56 -2.60 7.44 20.60
C PRO A 56 -1.93 8.60 19.83
N SER A 57 -0.78 9.10 20.27
CA SER A 57 -0.18 10.35 19.77
C SER A 57 1.03 10.19 18.85
N GLU A 58 1.48 8.96 18.54
CA GLU A 58 2.59 8.75 17.61
C GLU A 58 2.09 8.34 16.21
N PRO A 59 2.58 9.01 15.13
CA PRO A 59 2.39 8.54 13.76
C PRO A 59 2.86 7.09 13.65
N THR A 60 2.00 6.24 13.15
CA THR A 60 2.29 4.81 13.01
C THR A 60 2.60 4.52 11.56
N THR A 61 3.88 4.27 11.30
CA THR A 61 4.35 3.82 9.99
C THR A 61 4.25 2.30 9.84
N SER A 62 3.72 1.61 10.86
CA SER A 62 3.65 0.15 10.93
C SER A 62 2.23 -0.34 10.67
N GLY A 63 2.11 -1.54 10.10
CA GLY A 63 0.80 -2.07 9.70
C GLY A 63 0.85 -3.45 9.06
N THR A 64 -0.30 -3.89 8.57
CA THR A 64 -0.41 -5.05 7.68
C THR A 64 -0.60 -4.59 6.25
N LEU A 65 0.22 -5.07 5.33
CA LEU A 65 0.00 -4.97 3.89
C LEU A 65 -0.71 -6.23 3.40
N PHE A 66 -1.79 -6.03 2.65
CA PHE A 66 -2.51 -7.05 1.89
C PHE A 66 -2.33 -6.80 0.40
N HIS A 67 -1.85 -7.80 -0.33
CA HIS A 67 -1.52 -7.66 -1.74
C HIS A 67 -1.70 -9.00 -2.47
N ALA A 68 -2.37 -8.99 -3.62
CA ALA A 68 -2.35 -10.14 -4.52
C ALA A 68 -0.99 -10.20 -5.24
N THR A 69 -0.27 -11.30 -5.06
CA THR A 69 1.06 -11.51 -5.63
C THR A 69 1.05 -12.68 -6.60
N TYR A 70 1.89 -12.59 -7.64
CA TYR A 70 2.08 -13.65 -8.60
C TYR A 70 3.46 -14.27 -8.40
N ILE A 71 3.51 -15.48 -7.84
CA ILE A 71 4.74 -16.18 -7.46
C ILE A 71 4.65 -17.61 -8.01
N ASN A 72 5.71 -18.09 -8.65
CA ASN A 72 5.78 -19.46 -9.20
C ASN A 72 4.58 -19.81 -10.10
N SER A 73 4.20 -18.87 -10.97
CA SER A 73 3.07 -19.00 -11.90
C SER A 73 1.69 -19.16 -11.24
N SER A 74 1.55 -18.75 -9.97
CA SER A 74 0.31 -18.82 -9.22
C SER A 74 0.02 -17.50 -8.51
N TRP A 75 -1.27 -17.16 -8.42
CA TRP A 75 -1.75 -15.99 -7.68
C TRP A 75 -2.06 -16.36 -6.23
N ALA A 76 -1.52 -15.59 -5.28
CA ALA A 76 -1.75 -15.77 -3.85
C ALA A 76 -1.97 -14.43 -3.13
N LEU A 77 -2.72 -14.46 -2.02
CA LEU A 77 -2.81 -13.32 -1.12
C LEU A 77 -1.54 -13.28 -0.26
N GLU A 78 -0.73 -12.24 -0.43
CA GLU A 78 0.32 -11.88 0.51
C GLU A 78 -0.28 -11.04 1.63
N LYS A 79 -0.10 -11.50 2.87
CA LYS A 79 -0.35 -10.73 4.10
C LYS A 79 0.98 -10.54 4.79
N ARG A 80 1.47 -9.30 4.84
CA ARG A 80 2.81 -8.99 5.35
C ARG A 80 2.77 -7.91 6.42
N SER A 81 3.37 -8.19 7.56
CA SER A 81 3.64 -7.17 8.58
C SER A 81 4.74 -6.23 8.10
N VAL A 82 4.45 -4.93 8.10
CA VAL A 82 5.39 -3.86 7.76
C VAL A 82 5.73 -3.12 9.05
N LYS A 83 7.02 -3.10 9.40
CA LYS A 83 7.50 -2.41 10.60
C LYS A 83 7.53 -0.90 10.42
N ASP A 84 7.93 -0.46 9.22
CA ASP A 84 8.00 0.94 8.86
C ASP A 84 7.80 1.08 7.35
N VAL A 85 6.69 1.71 6.97
CA VAL A 85 6.32 1.91 5.58
C VAL A 85 7.13 3.05 4.93
N SER A 86 7.68 3.96 5.74
CA SER A 86 8.45 5.11 5.26
C SER A 86 9.79 4.71 4.63
N THR A 87 10.30 3.52 4.98
CA THR A 87 11.54 2.98 4.41
C THR A 87 11.34 2.31 3.04
N SER A 88 10.10 2.21 2.56
CA SER A 88 9.81 1.59 1.27
C SER A 88 10.25 2.49 0.12
N SER A 89 11.24 2.04 -0.65
CA SER A 89 11.74 2.77 -1.82
C SER A 89 10.84 2.67 -3.06
N SER A 90 9.86 1.75 -3.05
CA SER A 90 8.91 1.57 -4.14
C SER A 90 7.53 2.15 -3.86
N LEU A 91 7.22 2.54 -2.62
CA LEU A 91 5.93 3.10 -2.26
C LEU A 91 5.86 4.57 -2.65
N VAL A 92 4.87 4.92 -3.46
CA VAL A 92 4.72 6.27 -4.03
C VAL A 92 3.54 6.99 -3.41
N LEU A 93 2.44 6.28 -3.12
CA LEU A 93 1.23 6.86 -2.56
C LEU A 93 0.64 5.98 -1.45
N LEU A 94 0.24 6.62 -0.35
CA LEU A 94 -0.79 6.13 0.55
C LEU A 94 -2.02 7.03 0.40
N TYR A 95 -3.09 6.49 -0.17
CA TYR A 95 -4.38 7.18 -0.29
C TYR A 95 -5.30 6.67 0.82
N ARG A 96 -5.70 7.55 1.74
CA ARG A 96 -6.58 7.18 2.84
C ARG A 96 -7.95 6.78 2.30
N VAL A 97 -8.41 5.62 2.73
CA VAL A 97 -9.73 5.09 2.36
C VAL A 97 -10.70 5.23 3.52
N ALA A 98 -10.28 4.81 4.72
CA ALA A 98 -11.14 4.85 5.91
C ALA A 98 -10.32 4.82 7.19
N THR A 99 -10.87 5.39 8.26
CA THR A 99 -10.44 5.12 9.63
C THR A 99 -11.31 4.00 10.19
N ILE A 100 -10.68 3.06 10.87
CA ILE A 100 -11.23 1.78 11.30
C ILE A 100 -11.21 1.73 12.83
N ASP A 101 -12.22 1.14 13.46
CA ASP A 101 -12.12 0.76 14.87
C ASP A 101 -11.41 -0.60 14.98
N LEU A 102 -10.08 -0.58 15.11
CA LEU A 102 -9.28 -1.82 15.10
C LEU A 102 -9.50 -2.72 16.32
N GLU A 103 -10.02 -2.22 17.43
CA GLU A 103 -10.31 -3.05 18.60
C GLU A 103 -11.39 -4.08 18.29
N HIS A 104 -12.35 -3.71 17.45
CA HIS A 104 -13.51 -4.53 17.10
C HIS A 104 -13.38 -5.16 15.71
N ASP A 105 -12.86 -4.41 14.73
CA ASP A 105 -13.01 -4.75 13.32
C ASP A 105 -11.78 -5.44 12.69
N PHE A 106 -10.63 -5.49 13.37
CA PHE A 106 -9.41 -6.05 12.76
C PHE A 106 -9.59 -7.49 12.26
N ASN A 107 -10.15 -8.37 13.09
CA ASN A 107 -10.38 -9.77 12.72
C ASN A 107 -11.40 -9.90 11.60
N LYS A 108 -12.44 -9.05 11.60
CA LYS A 108 -13.48 -9.04 10.56
C LYS A 108 -12.91 -8.58 9.23
N ILE A 109 -12.15 -7.48 9.20
CA ILE A 109 -11.45 -6.99 8.00
C ILE A 109 -10.51 -8.06 7.46
N ASN A 110 -9.70 -8.68 8.34
CA ASN A 110 -8.79 -9.73 7.92
C ASN A 110 -9.55 -10.90 7.27
N HIS A 111 -10.63 -11.34 7.90
CA HIS A 111 -11.48 -12.41 7.37
C HIS A 111 -12.08 -12.06 6.02
N ILE A 112 -12.64 -10.85 5.86
CA ILE A 112 -13.21 -10.39 4.58
C ILE A 112 -12.16 -10.41 3.49
N LEU A 113 -10.96 -9.86 3.76
CA LEU A 113 -9.88 -9.79 2.78
C LEU A 113 -9.35 -11.18 2.39
N GLU A 114 -9.33 -12.14 3.30
CA GLU A 114 -8.96 -13.54 3.03
C GLU A 114 -9.98 -14.26 2.14
N GLN A 115 -11.24 -13.83 2.13
CA GLN A 115 -12.29 -14.40 1.27
C GLN A 115 -12.31 -13.80 -0.14
N VAL A 116 -11.61 -12.68 -0.38
CA VAL A 116 -11.56 -12.06 -1.72
C VAL A 116 -10.84 -13.02 -2.67
N PRO A 117 -11.49 -13.48 -3.76
CA PRO A 117 -10.88 -14.45 -4.67
C PRO A 117 -9.59 -13.92 -5.29
N VAL A 118 -8.55 -14.75 -5.29
CA VAL A 118 -7.25 -14.42 -5.89
C VAL A 118 -7.01 -15.28 -7.13
N GLY A 119 -6.70 -14.61 -8.24
CA GLY A 119 -6.49 -15.23 -9.55
C GLY A 119 -7.76 -15.30 -10.40
N LYS A 120 -7.57 -15.32 -11.72
CA LYS A 120 -8.65 -15.19 -12.70
C LYS A 120 -9.77 -16.21 -12.50
N GLU A 121 -9.44 -17.50 -12.48
CA GLU A 121 -10.46 -18.56 -12.45
C GLU A 121 -11.34 -18.50 -11.20
N LYS A 122 -10.72 -18.33 -10.02
CA LYS A 122 -11.44 -18.20 -8.74
C LYS A 122 -12.34 -16.97 -8.75
N ARG A 123 -11.82 -15.84 -9.26
CA ARG A 123 -12.57 -14.59 -9.36
C ARG A 123 -13.74 -14.72 -10.33
N GLU A 124 -13.53 -15.29 -11.52
CA GLU A 124 -14.59 -15.44 -12.53
C GLU A 124 -15.72 -16.35 -12.05
N LYS A 125 -15.37 -17.40 -11.30
CA LYS A 125 -16.35 -18.30 -10.68
C LYS A 125 -17.18 -17.61 -9.60
N ALA A 126 -16.57 -16.75 -8.78
CA ALA A 126 -17.24 -16.13 -7.64
C ALA A 126 -17.97 -14.81 -7.99
N LEU A 127 -17.39 -14.00 -8.87
CA LEU A 127 -17.78 -12.61 -9.15
C LEU A 127 -18.09 -12.34 -10.63
N GLY A 128 -18.12 -13.38 -11.47
CA GLY A 128 -18.36 -13.27 -12.91
C GLY A 128 -17.14 -12.84 -13.72
N LYS A 129 -17.27 -12.75 -15.05
CA LYS A 129 -16.15 -12.36 -15.93
C LYS A 129 -15.79 -10.88 -15.80
N LYS A 130 -14.49 -10.57 -15.82
CA LYS A 130 -13.98 -9.19 -15.98
C LYS A 130 -13.18 -9.13 -17.28
N THR A 131 -13.45 -8.14 -18.13
CA THR A 131 -12.77 -7.97 -19.42
C THR A 131 -11.42 -7.27 -19.30
N GLN A 132 -11.10 -6.76 -18.10
CA GLN A 132 -9.88 -6.04 -17.79
C GLN A 132 -8.95 -6.93 -16.96
N GLY A 133 -7.66 -6.93 -17.28
CA GLY A 133 -6.59 -7.64 -16.57
C GLY A 133 -5.35 -7.83 -17.43
N ASN A 134 -4.18 -8.04 -16.82
CA ASN A 134 -2.92 -8.17 -17.54
C ASN A 134 -2.81 -9.54 -18.28
N PRO A 135 -2.79 -9.58 -19.63
CA PRO A 135 -2.71 -10.85 -20.37
C PRO A 135 -1.44 -11.63 -20.09
N LYS A 136 -0.33 -10.95 -19.75
CA LYS A 136 0.95 -11.59 -19.42
C LYS A 136 0.91 -12.31 -18.07
N LEU A 137 -0.07 -12.00 -17.23
CA LEU A 137 -0.27 -12.60 -15.91
C LEU A 137 -1.55 -13.46 -15.87
N GLY A 138 -1.96 -13.99 -17.03
CA GLY A 138 -3.14 -14.85 -17.15
C GLY A 138 -4.47 -14.10 -17.18
N GLY A 139 -4.46 -12.78 -17.45
CA GLY A 139 -5.65 -11.94 -17.45
C GLY A 139 -6.14 -11.53 -16.06
N TYR A 140 -5.24 -11.53 -15.07
CA TYR A 140 -5.48 -11.07 -13.71
C TYR A 140 -4.34 -10.17 -13.25
N ASP A 141 -4.58 -9.31 -12.26
CA ASP A 141 -3.54 -8.51 -11.63
C ASP A 141 -3.97 -8.05 -10.21
N CYS A 142 -3.01 -7.46 -9.49
CA CYS A 142 -3.24 -6.89 -8.17
C CYS A 142 -4.25 -5.74 -8.15
N VAL A 143 -4.46 -5.06 -9.28
CA VAL A 143 -5.41 -3.95 -9.40
C VAL A 143 -6.83 -4.49 -9.31
N ILE A 144 -7.13 -5.58 -10.02
CA ILE A 144 -8.43 -6.26 -9.93
C ILE A 144 -8.71 -6.70 -8.50
N TRP A 145 -7.76 -7.40 -7.87
CA TRP A 145 -7.93 -7.86 -6.49
C TRP A 145 -8.22 -6.70 -5.54
N THR A 146 -7.47 -5.61 -5.65
CA THR A 146 -7.63 -4.45 -4.76
C THR A 146 -9.01 -3.80 -4.92
N GLY A 147 -9.51 -3.68 -6.16
CA GLY A 147 -10.87 -3.17 -6.40
C GLY A 147 -11.95 -4.10 -5.85
N ASP A 148 -11.80 -5.41 -6.02
CA ASP A 148 -12.73 -6.41 -5.47
C ASP A 148 -12.67 -6.42 -3.93
N ALA A 149 -11.51 -6.19 -3.33
CA ALA A 149 -11.31 -6.08 -1.87
C ALA A 149 -11.97 -4.83 -1.26
N LEU A 150 -11.80 -3.66 -1.90
CA LEU A 150 -12.50 -2.43 -1.48
C LEU A 150 -14.02 -2.61 -1.55
N ARG A 151 -14.51 -3.24 -2.62
CA ARG A 151 -15.94 -3.54 -2.76
C ARG A 151 -16.44 -4.49 -1.67
N ALA A 152 -15.68 -5.54 -1.36
CA ALA A 152 -16.02 -6.48 -0.29
C ALA A 152 -16.10 -5.79 1.08
N LEU A 153 -15.10 -4.96 1.42
CA LEU A 153 -15.10 -4.20 2.66
C LEU A 153 -16.28 -3.23 2.76
N SER A 154 -16.61 -2.54 1.66
CA SER A 154 -17.74 -1.59 1.64
C SER A 154 -19.09 -2.30 1.76
N ASN A 155 -19.28 -3.43 1.06
CA ASN A 155 -20.51 -4.23 1.16
C ASN A 155 -20.76 -4.78 2.57
N GLU A 156 -19.69 -5.08 3.32
CA GLU A 156 -19.75 -5.55 4.71
C GLU A 156 -19.85 -4.41 5.74
N GLY A 157 -19.93 -3.15 5.27
CA GLY A 157 -20.05 -1.95 6.10
C GLY A 157 -18.77 -1.58 6.85
N MET A 158 -17.61 -2.09 6.44
CA MET A 158 -16.32 -1.80 7.09
C MET A 158 -15.71 -0.47 6.65
N ILE A 159 -16.06 -0.02 5.45
CA ILE A 159 -15.62 1.26 4.90
C ILE A 159 -16.75 1.95 4.16
N ASP A 160 -16.77 3.27 4.22
CA ASP A 160 -17.63 4.11 3.38
C ASP A 160 -16.79 4.73 2.25
N LEU A 161 -17.20 4.50 1.01
CA LEU A 161 -16.54 5.06 -0.18
C LEU A 161 -17.14 6.41 -0.60
N GLY A 162 -18.01 7.01 0.22
CA GLY A 162 -18.58 8.34 -0.01
C GLY A 162 -19.47 8.39 -1.24
N GLY A 163 -20.24 7.33 -1.49
CA GLY A 163 -21.10 7.19 -2.67
C GLY A 163 -20.37 6.89 -3.98
N LYS A 164 -19.04 6.72 -3.96
CA LYS A 164 -18.24 6.27 -5.11
C LYS A 164 -18.17 4.73 -5.14
N ASP A 165 -17.98 4.16 -6.32
CA ASP A 165 -17.59 2.76 -6.42
C ASP A 165 -16.07 2.58 -6.23
N ALA A 166 -15.65 1.34 -5.99
CA ALA A 166 -14.25 1.01 -5.76
C ALA A 166 -13.35 1.35 -6.97
N ASP A 167 -13.87 1.24 -8.20
CA ASP A 167 -13.07 1.50 -9.41
C ASP A 167 -12.81 3.01 -9.56
N ALA A 168 -13.77 3.87 -9.18
CA ALA A 168 -13.62 5.32 -9.13
C ALA A 168 -12.61 5.78 -8.07
N VAL A 169 -12.65 5.21 -6.86
CA VAL A 169 -11.65 5.48 -5.81
C VAL A 169 -10.25 5.07 -6.28
N MET A 170 -10.14 3.90 -6.92
CA MET A 170 -8.87 3.41 -7.49
C MET A 170 -8.34 4.31 -8.61
N ALA A 171 -9.22 4.85 -9.46
CA ALA A 171 -8.87 5.78 -10.53
C ALA A 171 -8.41 7.15 -9.99
N GLU A 172 -9.10 7.67 -8.96
CA GLU A 172 -8.73 8.90 -8.28
C GLU A 172 -7.36 8.79 -7.61
N ALA A 173 -7.14 7.74 -6.81
CA ALA A 173 -5.84 7.49 -6.20
C ALA A 173 -4.74 7.34 -7.25
N ARG A 174 -5.02 6.69 -8.39
CA ARG A 174 -4.06 6.61 -9.51
C ARG A 174 -3.78 7.97 -10.14
N ALA A 175 -4.77 8.85 -10.28
CA ALA A 175 -4.58 10.19 -10.83
C ALA A 175 -3.70 11.08 -9.92
N LEU A 176 -3.77 10.86 -8.61
CA LEU A 176 -2.95 11.54 -7.61
C LEU A 176 -1.53 10.97 -7.49
N ALA A 177 -1.34 9.69 -7.84
CA ALA A 177 -0.01 9.11 -7.95
C ALA A 177 0.71 9.64 -9.20
N GLY A 178 1.75 10.46 -9.03
CA GLY A 178 2.64 10.82 -10.14
C GLY A 178 3.55 9.66 -10.56
N PRO A 179 4.25 9.75 -11.70
CA PRO A 179 3.79 10.19 -13.02
C PRO A 179 2.89 9.16 -13.73
N LYS A 180 2.38 9.50 -14.92
CA LYS A 180 1.45 8.66 -15.71
C LYS A 180 2.02 7.30 -16.11
N ASP A 181 3.33 7.17 -16.23
CA ASP A 181 4.02 5.91 -16.55
C ASP A 181 5.01 5.54 -15.45
N ALA A 182 4.72 4.47 -14.71
CA ALA A 182 5.56 3.95 -13.63
C ALA A 182 6.99 3.64 -14.12
N LYS A 183 7.14 3.23 -15.39
CA LYS A 183 8.42 2.81 -15.96
C LYS A 183 9.41 3.95 -16.08
N THR A 184 8.92 5.18 -16.24
CA THR A 184 9.76 6.38 -16.29
C THR A 184 10.47 6.67 -14.96
N MET A 185 10.08 5.94 -13.91
CA MET A 185 10.56 6.12 -12.55
C MET A 185 11.35 4.92 -12.01
N VAL A 186 11.61 3.92 -12.84
CA VAL A 186 12.48 2.79 -12.45
C VAL A 186 13.87 3.32 -12.10
N GLY A 187 14.29 3.07 -10.85
CA GLY A 187 15.61 3.48 -10.35
C GLY A 187 15.76 4.96 -10.01
N LYS A 188 14.65 5.73 -10.01
CA LYS A 188 14.64 7.15 -9.61
C LYS A 188 14.06 7.29 -8.20
N ASP A 189 14.55 8.29 -7.46
CA ASP A 189 13.90 8.76 -6.25
C ASP A 189 12.65 9.56 -6.64
N PHE A 190 11.50 9.19 -6.08
CA PHE A 190 10.19 9.77 -6.38
C PHE A 190 9.93 11.07 -5.62
N GLY A 191 10.92 11.58 -4.88
CA GLY A 191 10.72 12.69 -3.94
C GLY A 191 10.05 12.25 -2.64
N GLY A 192 10.00 10.94 -2.39
CA GLY A 192 9.42 10.31 -1.21
C GLY A 192 7.94 9.94 -1.31
N LEU A 193 7.49 9.11 -0.36
CA LEU A 193 6.09 8.79 -0.08
C LEU A 193 5.20 10.03 -0.07
N THR A 194 4.06 10.01 -0.77
CA THR A 194 2.96 10.98 -0.62
C THR A 194 1.81 10.36 0.16
N VAL A 195 1.25 11.10 1.12
CA VAL A 195 0.05 10.69 1.89
C VAL A 195 -1.09 11.65 1.58
N ILE A 196 -2.22 11.09 1.13
CA ILE A 196 -3.48 11.80 0.87
C ILE A 196 -4.47 11.37 1.96
N GLU A 197 -5.05 12.35 2.65
CA GLU A 197 -5.94 12.18 3.81
C GLU A 197 -7.43 12.13 3.48
#